data_AF-A0A920DJR7-F1
#
_entry.id   AF-A0A920DJR7-F1
#
_cell.length_a   1.000
_cell.length_b   1.000
_cell.length_c   1.000
_cell.angle_alpha   90.00
_cell.angle_beta   90.00
_cell.angle_gamma   90.00
#
_symmetry.space_group_name_H-M   'P 1'
#
loop_
_entity.id
_entity.type
_entity.pdbx_description
1 polymer ?
#
loop_
_entity_poly.entity_id
_entity_poly.type
_entity_poly.pdbx_seq_one_letter_code
_entity_poly.pdbx_strand_id
1 'polypeptide(L)'
;MLAKEGTIVWSKEGAPVTMCTSHCSNEICEAIIVALSEACPQRATGGWGRRFRVAIQGENPKTGGGFIWHLFHARPGAGGSSEGDGWHNSGEWHSAGGLKFGSVELAEARSLHFDKHEFRRDSAGDGQFRGELE
;
A
#
# COMPACT_ATOMS: atom_id res chain seq x y z
N MET A 1 16.21 -18.95 7.54
CA MET A 1 16.44 -17.52 7.25
C MET A 1 17.63 -17.07 8.07
N LEU A 2 18.61 -16.40 7.47
CA LEU A 2 19.76 -15.83 8.17
C LEU A 2 19.55 -14.30 8.22
N ALA A 3 19.38 -13.75 9.41
CA ALA A 3 19.27 -12.31 9.64
C ALA A 3 20.38 -11.87 10.59
N LYS A 4 20.70 -10.56 10.63
CA LYS A 4 21.67 -9.97 11.54
C LYS A 4 20.96 -9.04 12.53
N GLU A 5 21.24 -9.21 13.82
CA GLU A 5 20.68 -8.34 14.85
C GLU A 5 21.12 -6.88 14.67
N GLY A 6 20.21 -5.95 14.93
CA GLY A 6 20.38 -4.52 14.70
C GLY A 6 20.06 -4.06 13.29
N THR A 7 19.45 -4.91 12.46
CA THR A 7 18.97 -4.56 11.12
C THR A 7 17.45 -4.31 11.13
N ILE A 8 16.92 -3.78 10.02
CA ILE A 8 15.49 -3.48 9.89
C ILE A 8 14.59 -4.73 10.01
N VAL A 9 15.12 -5.92 9.68
CA VAL A 9 14.41 -7.21 9.78
C VAL A 9 14.65 -7.92 11.11
N TRP A 10 15.63 -7.48 11.90
CA TRP A 10 15.92 -8.00 13.24
C TRP A 10 16.43 -6.84 14.11
N SER A 11 15.49 -6.11 14.69
CA SER A 11 15.79 -4.98 15.57
C SER A 11 16.27 -5.45 16.94
N LYS A 12 17.06 -4.60 17.61
CA LYS A 12 17.43 -4.81 19.02
C LYS A 12 16.25 -4.49 19.93
N GLU A 13 16.25 -5.10 21.11
CA GLU A 13 15.28 -4.77 22.16
C GLU A 13 15.25 -3.26 22.45
N GLY A 14 14.05 -2.70 22.63
CA GLY A 14 13.83 -1.27 22.87
C GLY A 14 13.99 -0.35 21.65
N ALA A 15 14.35 -0.86 20.47
CA ALA A 15 14.40 -0.04 19.26
C ALA A 15 12.98 0.31 18.76
N PRO A 16 12.76 1.51 18.19
CA PRO A 16 11.46 1.87 17.62
C PRO A 16 11.18 1.04 16.37
N VAL A 17 10.09 0.27 16.38
CA VAL A 17 9.66 -0.61 15.28
C VAL A 17 8.29 -0.21 14.69
N THR A 18 7.90 1.05 14.86
CA THR A 18 6.62 1.56 14.35
C THR A 18 6.51 1.32 12.84
N MET A 19 5.39 0.76 12.39
CA MET A 19 5.11 0.43 10.97
C MET A 19 6.04 -0.62 10.32
N CYS A 20 6.88 -1.34 11.08
CA CYS A 20 7.84 -2.31 10.52
C CYS A 20 7.15 -3.43 9.70
N THR A 21 5.98 -3.88 10.13
CA THR A 21 5.18 -4.93 9.46
C THR A 21 4.47 -4.45 8.20
N SER A 22 4.47 -3.15 7.92
CA SER A 22 3.82 -2.61 6.73
C SER A 22 4.81 -1.97 5.76
N HIS A 23 5.66 -1.05 6.23
CA HIS A 23 6.58 -0.34 5.35
C HIS A 23 7.73 -1.23 4.92
N CYS A 24 8.45 -1.81 5.88
CA CYS A 24 9.60 -2.66 5.59
C CYS A 24 9.17 -3.98 4.94
N SER A 25 7.98 -4.49 5.31
CA SER A 25 7.44 -5.69 4.68
C SER A 25 7.23 -5.53 3.16
N ASN A 26 6.80 -4.37 2.67
CA ASN A 26 6.64 -4.16 1.22
C ASN A 26 7.98 -4.28 0.48
N GLU A 27 9.04 -3.65 0.98
CA GLU A 27 10.38 -3.73 0.38
C GLU A 27 10.93 -5.16 0.39
N ILE A 28 10.68 -5.91 1.47
CA ILE A 28 11.09 -7.32 1.56
C ILE A 28 10.33 -8.18 0.54
N CYS A 29 9.01 -7.98 0.40
CA CYS A 29 8.21 -8.67 -0.61
C CYS A 29 8.69 -8.36 -2.03
N GLU A 30 8.98 -7.09 -2.32
CA GLU A 30 9.51 -6.65 -3.62
C GLU A 30 10.87 -7.31 -3.90
N ALA A 31 11.80 -7.29 -2.95
CA ALA A 31 13.11 -7.92 -3.09
C ALA A 31 13.01 -9.44 -3.35
N ILE A 32 12.08 -10.13 -2.69
CA ILE A 32 11.82 -11.55 -2.93
C ILE A 32 11.32 -11.77 -4.36
N ILE A 33 10.42 -10.93 -4.84
CA ILE A 33 9.83 -11.07 -6.18
C ILE A 33 10.85 -10.76 -7.27
N VAL A 34 11.70 -9.74 -7.08
CA VAL A 34 12.83 -9.47 -7.98
C VAL A 34 13.74 -10.69 -8.07
N ALA A 35 14.13 -11.29 -6.93
CA ALA A 35 14.95 -12.50 -6.93
C ALA A 35 14.23 -13.71 -7.60
N LEU A 36 12.92 -13.86 -7.39
CA LEU A 36 12.12 -14.90 -8.05
C LEU A 36 11.95 -14.65 -9.55
N SER A 37 11.96 -13.40 -10.01
CA SER A 37 11.81 -13.07 -11.43
C SER A 37 12.98 -13.58 -12.27
N GLU A 38 14.20 -13.65 -11.69
CA GLU A 38 15.36 -14.24 -12.35
C GLU A 38 15.26 -15.76 -12.45
N ALA A 39 14.72 -16.42 -11.41
CA ALA A 39 14.68 -17.87 -11.31
C ALA A 39 13.43 -18.50 -11.97
N CYS A 40 12.28 -17.84 -11.88
CA CYS A 40 10.97 -18.34 -12.33
C CYS A 40 10.11 -17.18 -12.87
N PRO A 41 10.52 -16.53 -13.98
CA PRO A 41 9.85 -15.33 -14.49
C PRO A 41 8.35 -15.52 -14.78
N GLN A 42 7.93 -16.72 -15.17
CA GLN A 42 6.54 -17.08 -15.47
C GLN A 42 5.65 -17.20 -14.22
N ARG A 43 6.23 -17.12 -13.03
CA ARG A 43 5.53 -17.19 -11.74
C ARG A 43 5.76 -15.94 -10.90
N ALA A 44 6.52 -14.98 -11.40
CA ALA A 44 6.73 -13.70 -10.77
C ALA A 44 5.69 -12.69 -11.27
N THR A 45 5.33 -11.76 -10.40
CA THR A 45 4.54 -10.57 -10.77
C THR A 45 5.44 -9.35 -10.75
N GLY A 46 5.04 -8.29 -11.43
CA GLY A 46 5.63 -6.97 -11.27
C GLY A 46 5.41 -6.43 -9.85
N GLY A 47 6.17 -5.37 -9.54
CA GLY A 47 6.01 -4.62 -8.31
C GLY A 47 4.60 -4.05 -8.15
N TRP A 48 4.11 -4.00 -6.92
CA TRP A 48 2.87 -3.30 -6.58
C TRP A 48 3.20 -1.90 -6.07
N GLY A 49 2.26 -0.96 -6.19
CA GLY A 49 2.44 0.37 -5.62
C GLY A 49 2.65 0.32 -4.09
N ARG A 50 3.41 1.29 -3.57
CA ARG A 50 3.70 1.36 -2.13
C ARG A 50 2.48 1.82 -1.34
N ARG A 51 2.39 1.40 -0.09
CA ARG A 51 1.38 1.88 0.84
C ARG A 51 1.43 3.39 0.98
N PHE A 52 0.32 4.07 0.71
CA PHE A 52 0.11 5.47 1.07
C PHE A 52 -0.98 5.58 2.15
N ARG A 53 -0.59 5.95 3.37
CA ARG A 53 -1.50 6.17 4.50
C ARG A 53 -1.21 7.53 5.10
N VAL A 54 -2.27 8.33 5.23
CA VAL A 54 -2.20 9.63 5.92
C VAL A 54 -3.02 9.56 7.20
N ALA A 55 -2.44 9.99 8.32
CA ALA A 55 -3.18 10.23 9.54
C ALA A 55 -3.51 11.72 9.63
N ILE A 56 -4.80 12.05 9.72
CA ILE A 56 -5.29 13.42 9.82
C ILE A 56 -5.84 13.59 11.23
N GLN A 57 -5.34 14.58 11.97
CA GLN A 57 -5.88 14.97 13.27
C GLN A 57 -6.49 16.35 13.15
N GLY A 58 -7.63 16.57 13.81
CA GLY A 58 -8.28 17.87 13.83
C GLY A 58 -9.42 17.95 14.82
N GLU A 59 -10.20 19.01 14.72
CA GLU A 59 -11.44 19.23 15.47
C GLU A 59 -12.62 19.19 14.50
N ASN A 60 -13.69 18.50 14.88
CA ASN A 60 -14.89 18.44 14.07
C ASN A 60 -15.66 19.75 14.20
N PRO A 61 -15.83 20.55 13.12
CA PRO A 61 -16.50 21.84 13.19
C PRO A 61 -18.00 21.74 13.54
N LYS A 62 -18.62 20.56 13.35
CA LYS A 62 -20.04 20.33 13.68
C LYS A 62 -20.26 20.01 15.16
N THR A 63 -19.27 19.43 15.83
CA THR A 63 -19.42 18.93 17.21
C THR A 63 -18.44 19.55 18.20
N GLY A 64 -17.41 20.27 17.75
CA GLY A 64 -16.31 20.79 18.58
C GLY A 64 -15.40 19.70 19.17
N GLY A 65 -15.61 18.43 18.79
CA GLY A 65 -14.84 17.30 19.32
C GLY A 65 -13.59 17.02 18.50
N GLY A 66 -12.48 16.69 19.17
CA GLY A 66 -11.27 16.21 18.49
C GLY A 66 -11.50 14.90 17.75
N PHE A 67 -10.81 14.71 16.62
CA PHE A 67 -10.81 13.47 15.86
C PHE A 67 -9.42 13.11 15.32
N ILE A 68 -9.21 11.82 15.12
CA ILE A 68 -8.11 11.27 14.32
C ILE A 68 -8.74 10.41 13.24
N TRP A 69 -8.29 10.58 12.00
CA TRP A 69 -8.70 9.80 10.85
C TRP A 69 -7.50 9.15 10.19
N HIS A 70 -7.65 7.88 9.80
CA HIS A 70 -6.67 7.18 8.98
C HIS A 70 -7.21 7.02 7.57
N LEU A 71 -6.58 7.74 6.63
CA LEU A 71 -6.97 7.74 5.23
C LEU A 71 -6.31 6.57 4.50
N PHE A 72 -7.15 5.71 3.91
CA PHE A 72 -6.76 4.53 3.12
C PHE A 72 -7.34 4.55 1.69
N HIS A 73 -7.76 5.73 1.20
CA HIS A 73 -8.43 5.86 -0.10
C HIS A 73 -7.47 5.80 -1.31
N ALA A 74 -6.18 6.03 -1.10
CA ALA A 74 -5.13 5.89 -2.11
C ALA A 74 -4.58 4.46 -2.08
N ARG A 75 -5.29 3.52 -2.70
CA ARG A 75 -4.87 2.13 -2.77
C ARG A 75 -3.96 1.93 -3.97
N PRO A 76 -2.78 1.34 -3.79
CA PRO A 76 -1.89 1.08 -4.90
C PRO A 76 -2.51 0.06 -5.87
N GLY A 77 -2.16 0.21 -7.15
CA GLY A 77 -2.39 -0.82 -8.15
C GLY A 77 -1.42 -2.00 -8.00
N ALA A 78 -1.85 -3.16 -8.49
CA ALA A 78 -1.01 -4.36 -8.55
C ALA A 78 -0.17 -4.38 -9.83
N GLY A 79 1.00 -5.02 -9.75
CA GLY A 79 1.87 -5.25 -10.91
C GLY A 79 1.32 -6.33 -11.85
N GLY A 80 1.66 -6.22 -13.15
CA GLY A 80 1.33 -7.23 -14.16
C GLY A 80 2.09 -8.54 -13.97
N SER A 81 1.75 -9.57 -14.72
CA SER A 81 2.39 -10.89 -14.67
C SER A 81 2.55 -11.45 -16.08
N SER A 82 3.22 -12.59 -16.25
CA SER A 82 3.31 -13.25 -17.56
C SER A 82 1.96 -13.66 -18.16
N GLU A 83 0.91 -13.71 -17.34
CA GLU A 83 -0.44 -14.13 -17.74
C GLU A 83 -1.41 -12.95 -17.98
N GLY A 84 -0.99 -11.71 -17.74
CA GLY A 84 -1.88 -10.55 -17.88
C GLY A 84 -1.48 -9.33 -17.07
N ASP A 85 -2.18 -8.23 -17.33
CA ASP A 85 -2.04 -6.96 -16.61
C ASP A 85 -2.35 -7.11 -15.12
N GLY A 86 -1.94 -6.10 -14.35
CA GLY A 86 -2.21 -6.01 -12.92
C GLY A 86 -3.69 -5.75 -12.62
N TRP A 87 -3.95 -5.32 -11.39
CA TRP A 87 -5.30 -5.04 -10.90
C TRP A 87 -5.35 -3.63 -10.31
N HIS A 88 -6.29 -2.82 -10.80
CA HIS A 88 -6.50 -1.46 -10.30
C HIS A 88 -6.80 -1.46 -8.80
N ASN A 89 -6.21 -0.52 -8.09
CA ASN A 89 -6.59 -0.22 -6.70
C ASN A 89 -6.64 -1.48 -5.81
N SER A 90 -5.70 -2.41 -6.04
CA SER A 90 -5.68 -3.72 -5.38
C SER A 90 -5.37 -3.60 -3.89
N GLY A 91 -4.68 -2.54 -3.49
CA GLY A 91 -4.26 -2.36 -2.11
C GLY A 91 -2.89 -2.96 -1.84
N GLU A 92 -2.50 -2.94 -0.57
CA GLU A 92 -1.11 -3.15 -0.17
C GLU A 92 -0.66 -4.61 -0.39
N TRP A 93 0.56 -4.77 -0.91
CA TRP A 93 1.09 -6.06 -1.33
C TRP A 93 1.25 -7.06 -0.17
N HIS A 94 1.82 -6.61 0.96
CA HIS A 94 2.00 -7.46 2.15
C HIS A 94 0.67 -7.96 2.75
N SER A 95 -0.45 -7.31 2.41
CA SER A 95 -1.80 -7.73 2.80
C SER A 95 -2.56 -8.44 1.67
N ALA A 96 -1.91 -8.71 0.54
CA ALA A 96 -2.52 -9.28 -0.67
C ALA A 96 -3.82 -8.57 -1.09
N GLY A 97 -3.87 -7.25 -0.89
CA GLY A 97 -5.06 -6.46 -1.19
C GLY A 97 -6.26 -6.63 -0.24
N GLY A 98 -6.10 -7.37 0.87
CA GLY A 98 -7.18 -7.63 1.83
C GLY A 98 -7.66 -6.42 2.64
N LEU A 99 -6.95 -5.28 2.58
CA LEU A 99 -7.36 -4.06 3.27
C LEU A 99 -8.51 -3.38 2.52
N LYS A 100 -9.69 -3.37 3.14
CA LYS A 100 -10.86 -2.65 2.65
C LYS A 100 -10.81 -1.20 3.12
N PHE A 101 -11.12 -0.25 2.23
CA PHE A 101 -11.30 1.15 2.62
C PHE A 101 -12.78 1.42 2.91
N GLY A 102 -13.04 2.34 3.84
CA GLY A 102 -14.40 2.81 4.13
C GLY A 102 -14.94 3.64 2.96
N SER A 103 -16.25 3.74 2.81
CA SER A 103 -16.83 4.53 1.74
C SER A 103 -16.55 6.04 1.94
N VAL A 104 -16.48 6.77 0.83
CA VAL A 104 -16.30 8.23 0.84
C VAL A 104 -17.43 8.88 1.63
N GLU A 105 -18.67 8.43 1.43
CA GLU A 105 -19.86 8.95 2.12
C GLU A 105 -19.75 8.81 3.63
N LEU A 106 -19.15 7.71 4.13
CA LEU A 106 -18.92 7.52 5.56
C LEU A 106 -17.86 8.49 6.10
N ALA A 107 -16.83 8.77 5.31
CA ALA A 107 -15.82 9.75 5.68
C ALA A 107 -16.41 11.18 5.68
N GLU A 108 -17.30 11.48 4.73
CA GLU A 108 -18.00 12.76 4.60
C GLU A 108 -19.07 13.01 5.65
N ALA A 109 -19.79 11.97 6.06
CA ALA A 109 -20.78 12.06 7.12
C ALA A 109 -20.18 12.51 8.46
N ARG A 110 -18.87 12.28 8.66
CA ARG A 110 -18.18 12.59 9.92
C ARG A 110 -17.52 13.96 9.89
N SER A 111 -16.38 14.08 9.21
CA SER A 111 -15.50 15.24 9.35
C SER A 111 -14.64 15.58 8.14
N LEU A 112 -14.59 14.74 7.10
CA LEU A 112 -13.81 15.01 5.89
C LEU A 112 -14.72 15.43 4.75
N HIS A 113 -14.19 16.05 3.70
CA HIS A 113 -14.94 16.32 2.47
C HIS A 113 -14.04 16.00 1.29
N PHE A 114 -14.56 15.23 0.34
CA PHE A 114 -13.82 14.80 -0.83
C PHE A 114 -14.40 15.51 -2.05
N ASP A 115 -13.68 16.48 -2.58
CA ASP A 115 -14.06 17.12 -3.84
C ASP A 115 -13.93 16.14 -5.03
N LYS A 116 -12.90 15.28 -4.99
CA LYS A 116 -12.61 14.32 -6.05
C LYS A 116 -11.96 13.05 -5.51
N HIS A 117 -12.41 11.90 -6.02
CA HIS A 117 -11.76 10.60 -5.84
C HIS A 117 -11.80 9.84 -7.17
N GLU A 118 -10.65 9.76 -7.85
CA GLU A 118 -10.51 9.09 -9.15
C GLU A 118 -9.17 8.37 -9.22
N PHE A 119 -9.02 7.46 -10.20
CA PHE A 119 -7.73 6.87 -10.52
C PHE A 119 -6.75 7.91 -11.03
N ARG A 120 -5.51 7.82 -10.57
CA ARG A 120 -4.43 8.64 -11.09
C ARG A 120 -4.05 8.15 -12.49
N ARG A 121 -4.19 9.02 -13.50
CA ARG A 121 -3.76 8.70 -14.87
C ARG A 121 -2.24 8.51 -14.92
N ASP A 122 -1.81 7.61 -15.80
CA ASP A 122 -0.39 7.34 -16.07
C ASP A 122 0.42 6.92 -14.84
N SER A 123 -0.25 6.32 -13.83
CA SER A 123 0.40 5.76 -12.64
C SER A 123 0.78 4.30 -12.79
N ALA A 124 0.32 3.65 -13.85
CA ALA A 124 0.64 2.26 -14.17
C ALA A 124 2.12 2.13 -14.56
N GLY A 125 2.77 1.07 -14.10
CA GLY A 125 4.10 0.71 -14.58
C GLY A 125 4.03 0.14 -15.99
N ASP A 126 4.88 0.63 -16.89
CA ASP A 126 4.96 0.16 -18.27
C ASP A 126 5.49 -1.29 -18.37
N GLY A 127 5.04 -2.02 -19.39
CA GLY A 127 5.48 -3.38 -19.68
C GLY A 127 4.64 -4.02 -20.79
N GLN A 128 5.04 -5.23 -21.22
CA GLN A 128 4.18 -6.04 -22.10
C GLN A 128 2.83 -6.33 -21.43
N PHE A 129 2.88 -6.62 -20.13
CA PHE A 129 1.74 -6.60 -19.24
C PHE A 129 1.98 -5.49 -18.22
N ARG A 130 1.09 -4.50 -18.21
CA ARG A 130 1.28 -3.30 -17.40
C ARG A 130 0.91 -3.57 -15.94
N GLY A 131 1.52 -2.82 -15.04
CA GLY A 131 0.90 -2.59 -13.74
C GLY A 131 -0.40 -1.80 -13.91
N GLU A 132 -1.21 -1.72 -12.87
CA GLU A 132 -2.48 -0.99 -12.96
C GLU A 132 -2.55 0.25 -12.07
N LEU A 133 -3.56 1.07 -12.34
CA LEU A 133 -3.72 2.39 -11.74
C LEU A 133 -4.00 2.34 -10.23
N GLU A 134 -3.60 3.41 -9.53
CA GLU A 134 -3.85 3.68 -8.11
C GLU A 134 -4.91 4.76 -7.89
#